data_AF-A0A9C9X0W7-F1
#
_entry.id   AF-A0A9C9X0W7-F1
#
_cell.length_a   1.000
_cell.length_b   1.000
_cell.length_c   1.000
_cell.angle_alpha   90.00
_cell.angle_beta   90.00
_cell.angle_gamma   90.00
#
_symmetry.space_group_name_H-M   'P 1'
#
loop_
_entity.id
_entity.type
_entity.pdbx_description
1 polymer ?
#
loop_
_entity_poly.entity_id
_entity_poly.type
_entity_poly.pdbx_seq_one_letter_code
_entity_poly.pdbx_strand_id
1 'polypeptide(L)'
;MPSNSFLFFGAKPEIFEKARQLRQNMTQAEEILWTRLKNRKFMGLKFRRQHLISHFIVDFYCPQEKLVIEIDGSVHEQEDQKEYDG
;
A
#
# COMPACT_ATOMS: atom_id res chain seq x y z
N MET A 1 0.13 -20.54 -11.96
CA MET A 1 -0.24 -19.11 -11.98
C MET A 1 1.01 -18.35 -12.42
N PRO A 2 0.99 -17.56 -13.50
CA PRO A 2 2.22 -16.97 -14.02
C PRO A 2 2.74 -15.94 -13.01
N SER A 3 3.98 -16.16 -12.56
CA SER A 3 4.73 -15.23 -11.73
C SER A 3 5.05 -13.99 -12.56
N ASN A 4 4.42 -12.87 -12.27
CA ASN A 4 4.80 -11.57 -12.84
C ASN A 4 6.12 -11.13 -12.22
N SER A 5 7.21 -11.63 -12.79
CA SER A 5 8.61 -11.46 -12.38
C SER A 5 9.18 -10.05 -12.59
N PHE A 6 8.35 -9.02 -12.69
CA PHE A 6 8.78 -7.62 -12.98
C PHE A 6 8.60 -6.64 -11.80
N LEU A 7 8.07 -7.10 -10.65
CA LEU A 7 7.93 -6.28 -9.43
C LEU A 7 8.89 -6.71 -8.30
N PHE A 8 9.81 -7.63 -8.56
CA PHE A 8 10.67 -8.28 -7.55
C PHE A 8 12.14 -7.83 -7.61
N PHE A 9 12.41 -6.59 -8.03
CA PHE A 9 13.76 -6.03 -7.94
C PHE A 9 14.09 -5.74 -6.47
N GLY A 10 14.66 -6.71 -5.74
CA GLY A 10 15.36 -6.47 -4.47
C GLY A 10 14.53 -6.38 -3.18
N ALA A 11 13.20 -6.49 -3.24
CA ALA A 11 12.36 -6.44 -2.05
C ALA A 11 12.65 -7.62 -1.10
N LYS A 12 13.14 -7.31 0.12
CA LYS A 12 13.43 -8.31 1.15
C LYS A 12 12.15 -9.03 1.60
N PRO A 13 12.20 -10.33 1.93
CA PRO A 13 11.06 -11.08 2.47
C PRO A 13 10.37 -10.38 3.66
N GLU A 14 11.15 -9.68 4.48
CA GLU A 14 10.70 -8.88 5.63
C GLU A 14 9.61 -7.87 5.26
N ILE A 15 9.70 -7.24 4.09
CA ILE A 15 8.73 -6.22 3.65
C ILE A 15 7.38 -6.87 3.32
N PHE A 16 7.38 -8.10 2.81
CA PHE A 16 6.13 -8.82 2.56
C PHE A 16 5.41 -9.20 3.85
N GLU A 17 6.15 -9.56 4.89
CA GLU A 17 5.60 -9.79 6.23
C GLU A 17 5.12 -8.49 6.87
N LYS A 18 5.88 -7.38 6.76
CA LYS A 18 5.44 -6.04 7.19
C LYS A 18 4.11 -5.66 6.51
N ALA A 19 3.99 -5.84 5.19
CA ALA A 19 2.75 -5.58 4.45
C ALA A 19 1.59 -6.49 4.89
N ARG A 20 1.88 -7.72 5.33
CA ARG A 20 0.86 -8.62 5.88
C ARG A 20 0.38 -8.15 7.25
N GLN A 21 1.29 -7.74 8.12
CA GLN A 21 0.99 -7.21 9.44
C GLN A 21 0.20 -5.90 9.34
N LEU A 22 0.61 -4.96 8.48
CA LEU A 22 -0.12 -3.72 8.24
C LEU A 22 -1.55 -3.97 7.72
N ARG A 23 -1.76 -5.01 6.89
CA ARG A 23 -3.11 -5.41 6.48
C ARG A 23 -3.98 -5.96 7.61
N GLN A 24 -3.39 -6.43 8.69
CA GLN A 24 -4.11 -6.90 9.87
C GLN A 24 -4.33 -5.77 10.89
N ASN A 25 -3.43 -4.79 10.93
CA ASN A 25 -3.37 -3.74 11.93
C ASN A 25 -3.50 -2.34 11.30
N MET A 26 -4.56 -2.11 10.51
CA MET A 26 -4.82 -0.78 9.94
C MET A 26 -5.25 0.21 11.02
N THR A 27 -4.90 1.48 10.86
CA THR A 27 -5.45 2.53 11.72
C THR A 27 -6.96 2.69 11.51
N GLN A 28 -7.65 3.32 12.48
CA GLN A 28 -9.09 3.59 12.34
C GLN A 28 -9.40 4.44 11.09
N ALA A 29 -8.53 5.39 10.76
CA ALA A 29 -8.68 6.22 9.56
C ALA A 29 -8.58 5.39 8.27
N GLU A 30 -7.59 4.51 8.19
CA GLU A 30 -7.43 3.55 7.07
C GLU A 30 -8.63 2.60 6.97
N GLU A 31 -9.13 2.07 8.08
CA GLU A 31 -10.31 1.19 8.07
C GLU A 31 -11.53 1.89 7.49
N ILE A 32 -11.80 3.12 7.95
CA ILE A 32 -12.92 3.93 7.45
C ILE A 32 -12.76 4.16 5.94
N LEU A 33 -11.58 4.59 5.48
CA LEU A 33 -11.33 4.81 4.06
C LEU A 33 -11.48 3.51 3.26
N TRP A 34 -10.95 2.40 3.77
CA TRP A 34 -11.05 1.10 3.12
C TRP A 34 -12.50 0.64 2.93
N THR A 35 -13.40 0.95 3.88
CA THR A 35 -14.84 0.64 3.70
C THR A 35 -15.47 1.32 2.48
N ARG A 36 -14.96 2.50 2.11
CA ARG A 36 -15.40 3.30 0.96
C ARG A 36 -14.73 2.86 -0.34
N LEU A 37 -13.47 2.42 -0.29
CA LEU A 37 -12.70 2.05 -1.47
C LEU A 37 -12.87 0.57 -1.90
N LYS A 38 -13.12 -0.33 -0.95
CA LYS A 38 -13.20 -1.78 -1.22
C LYS A 38 -14.33 -2.13 -2.19
N ASN A 39 -14.20 -3.29 -2.84
CA ASN A 39 -15.22 -3.85 -3.74
C ASN A 39 -15.68 -2.90 -4.85
N ARG A 40 -14.77 -2.03 -5.33
CA ARG A 40 -15.06 -1.06 -6.40
C ARG A 40 -16.19 -0.08 -6.08
N LYS A 41 -16.44 0.17 -4.79
CA LYS A 41 -17.49 1.09 -4.33
C LYS A 41 -17.21 2.54 -4.72
N PHE A 42 -15.93 2.94 -4.79
CA PHE A 42 -15.54 4.26 -5.24
C PHE A 42 -15.36 4.28 -6.76
N MET A 43 -16.31 4.89 -7.47
CA MET A 43 -16.25 5.13 -8.92
C MET A 43 -15.99 3.88 -9.78
N GLY A 44 -16.26 2.67 -9.30
CA GLY A 44 -15.92 1.41 -10.01
C GLY A 44 -14.41 1.06 -10.01
N LEU A 45 -13.58 1.89 -9.38
CA LEU A 45 -12.12 1.76 -9.38
C LEU A 45 -11.65 0.67 -8.41
N LYS A 46 -10.53 0.03 -8.73
CA LYS A 46 -9.98 -1.06 -7.89
C LYS A 46 -8.89 -0.48 -7.03
N PHE A 47 -9.13 -0.44 -5.73
CA PHE A 47 -8.11 -0.11 -4.75
C PHE A 47 -7.50 -1.36 -4.14
N ARG A 48 -6.20 -1.29 -3.89
CA ARG A 48 -5.44 -2.22 -3.05
C ARG A 48 -5.03 -1.46 -1.80
N ARG A 49 -4.98 -2.14 -0.67
CA ARG A 49 -4.49 -1.57 0.60
C ARG A 49 -3.13 -2.15 0.95
N GLN A 50 -2.27 -1.36 1.59
CA GLN A 50 -0.93 -1.75 2.04
C GLN A 50 -0.16 -2.43 0.90
N HIS A 51 -0.07 -1.72 -0.22
CA HIS A 51 0.47 -2.24 -1.47
C HIS A 51 1.97 -2.01 -1.55
N LEU A 52 2.73 -3.07 -1.80
CA LEU A 52 4.16 -2.96 -2.07
C LEU A 52 4.41 -2.32 -3.44
N ILE A 53 5.15 -1.22 -3.46
CA ILE A 53 5.69 -0.57 -4.64
C ILE A 53 7.21 -0.52 -4.50
N SER A 54 7.91 -1.32 -5.30
CA SER A 54 9.37 -1.47 -5.23
C SER A 54 9.81 -1.89 -3.82
N HIS A 55 10.34 -0.96 -3.02
CA HIS A 55 10.85 -1.21 -1.67
C HIS A 55 9.96 -0.62 -0.55
N PHE A 56 8.81 -0.04 -0.88
CA PHE A 56 7.95 0.68 0.07
C PHE A 56 6.52 0.15 0.06
N ILE A 57 5.85 0.24 1.21
CA ILE A 57 4.43 -0.15 1.35
C ILE A 57 3.62 1.13 1.45
N VAL A 58 2.69 1.33 0.51
CA VAL A 58 1.77 2.47 0.52
C VAL A 58 0.39 2.06 1.03
N ASP A 59 -0.31 2.94 1.74
CA ASP A 59 -1.59 2.60 2.39
C ASP A 59 -2.66 2.20 1.39
N PHE A 60 -2.82 2.95 0.29
CA PHE A 60 -3.72 2.57 -0.79
C PHE A 60 -3.13 2.84 -2.17
N TYR A 61 -3.43 1.95 -3.11
CA TYR A 61 -3.02 2.08 -4.51
C TYR A 61 -4.17 1.74 -5.46
N CYS A 62 -4.41 2.62 -6.43
CA CYS A 62 -5.30 2.40 -7.56
C CYS A 62 -4.48 2.15 -8.84
N PRO A 63 -4.42 0.90 -9.34
CA PRO A 63 -3.65 0.59 -10.55
C PRO A 63 -4.16 1.28 -11.82
N GLN A 64 -5.47 1.55 -11.90
CA GLN A 64 -6.07 2.17 -13.09
C GLN A 64 -5.60 3.61 -13.28
N GLU A 65 -5.59 4.38 -12.19
CA GLU A 65 -5.22 5.80 -12.21
C GLU A 65 -3.74 6.03 -11.86
N LYS A 66 -2.99 4.96 -11.57
CA LYS A 66 -1.64 5.02 -10.99
C LYS A 66 -1.56 5.95 -9.77
N LEU A 67 -2.62 5.94 -8.98
CA LEU A 67 -2.81 6.84 -7.83
C LEU A 67 -2.42 6.13 -6.54
N VAL A 68 -1.56 6.78 -5.76
CA VAL A 68 -1.25 6.43 -4.36
C VAL A 68 -2.03 7.36 -3.43
N ILE A 69 -2.57 6.82 -2.35
CA ILE A 69 -3.15 7.59 -1.25
C ILE A 69 -2.45 7.15 0.03
N GLU A 70 -1.81 8.09 0.71
CA GLU A 70 -1.21 7.91 2.03
C GLU A 70 -2.05 8.68 3.05
N ILE A 71 -2.37 8.03 4.16
CA ILE A 71 -3.12 8.69 5.23
C ILE A 71 -2.11 9.23 6.22
N ASP A 72 -1.84 10.52 6.16
CA ASP A 72 -0.95 11.14 7.13
C ASP A 72 -1.51 10.96 8.55
N GLY A 73 -0.71 10.34 9.40
CA GLY A 73 -1.07 9.91 10.73
C GLY A 73 0.19 9.91 11.58
N SER A 74 0.05 10.20 12.86
CA SER A 74 1.15 10.27 13.84
C SER A 74 1.99 8.98 13.97
N VAL A 75 1.63 7.89 13.27
CA VAL A 75 2.34 6.61 13.22
C VAL A 75 3.30 6.52 12.03
N HIS A 76 3.20 7.42 11.03
CA HIS A 76 4.07 7.43 9.85
C HIS A 76 5.46 8.05 10.09
N GLU A 77 5.73 8.58 11.30
CA GLU A 77 7.06 9.09 11.67
C GLU A 77 8.10 7.96 11.91
N GLN A 78 7.68 6.69 11.95
CA GLN A 78 8.62 5.58 12.10
C GLN A 78 9.05 5.01 10.75
N GLU A 79 10.18 5.53 10.28
CA GLU A 79 11.23 4.81 9.56
C GLU A 79 10.76 4.04 8.31
N ASP A 80 10.78 4.71 7.16
CA ASP A 80 11.22 4.13 5.87
C ASP A 80 11.01 5.09 4.67
N GLN A 81 10.42 6.28 4.86
CA GLN A 81 10.38 7.30 3.81
C GLN A 81 11.75 8.01 3.69
N LYS A 82 12.79 7.28 3.29
CA LYS A 82 13.92 7.95 2.64
C LYS A 82 13.46 8.35 1.24
N GLU A 83 13.28 9.65 1.06
CA GLU A 83 13.21 10.30 -0.25
C GLU A 83 14.24 9.66 -1.18
N TYR A 84 13.76 8.97 -2.21
CA TYR A 84 14.46 8.91 -3.48
C TYR A 84 13.76 9.89 -4.40
N ASP A 85 13.99 11.17 -4.14
CA ASP A 85 13.91 12.22 -5.15
C ASP A 85 15.36 12.67 -5.40
N GLY A 86 15.91 12.25 -6.53
CA GLY A 86 17.31 12.49 -6.95
C GLY A 86 17.84 11.46 -7.91
#